data_AF-A0A7C7UAJ8-F1
#
_entry.id   AF-A0A7C7UAJ8-F1
#
_cell.length_a   1.000
_cell.length_b   1.000
_cell.length_c   1.000
_cell.angle_alpha   90.00
_cell.angle_beta   90.00
_cell.angle_gamma   90.00
#
_symmetry.space_group_name_H-M   'P 1'
#
loop_
_entity.id
_entity.type
_entity.pdbx_description
1 polymer ?
#
loop_
_entity_poly.entity_id
_entity_poly.type
_entity_poly.pdbx_seq_one_letter_code
_entity_poly.pdbx_strand_id
1 'polypeptide(L)'
;MARPIRLFVSSSPDLAPEREALGQAVAELPVSVGWEIKHTPRPGEDALELLTFVERCDLYLVVLGADFAAPMGLEWRQAQGAGKALLAYRKRVLYSPSAQALLRQSDVAWTEFQSPQELKVQVTRALAQAVLDRGEQFGLHLDEVEALLALVKAEEEEEIPTEPDRRRGAGRGAVILGRGA
;
A
#
# COMPACT_ATOMS: atom_id res chain seq x y z
N MET A 1 -20.69 20.29 -5.97
CA MET A 1 -20.10 19.12 -6.66
C MET A 1 -18.90 18.68 -5.85
N ALA A 2 -18.84 17.40 -5.47
CA ALA A 2 -17.65 16.84 -4.84
C ALA A 2 -16.49 16.86 -5.86
N ARG A 3 -15.28 17.17 -5.39
CA ARG A 3 -14.08 17.12 -6.23
C ARG A 3 -13.51 15.70 -6.24
N PRO A 4 -12.76 15.29 -7.28
CA PRO A 4 -12.10 14.00 -7.28
C PRO A 4 -11.13 13.86 -6.10
N ILE A 5 -10.98 12.62 -5.64
CA ILE A 5 -10.00 12.23 -4.63
C ILE A 5 -8.62 12.30 -5.28
N ARG A 6 -7.69 13.04 -4.67
CA ARG A 6 -6.34 13.22 -5.20
C ARG A 6 -5.37 12.25 -4.55
N LEU A 7 -4.80 11.38 -5.35
CA LEU A 7 -3.78 10.41 -4.93
C LEU A 7 -2.45 10.74 -5.59
N PHE A 8 -1.40 10.91 -4.80
CA PHE A 8 -0.04 10.92 -5.31
C PHE A 8 0.65 9.60 -5.01
N VAL A 9 1.26 8.99 -6.03
CA VAL A 9 1.97 7.72 -5.93
C VAL A 9 3.47 7.95 -6.17
N SER A 10 4.23 7.97 -5.09
CA SER A 10 5.69 7.96 -5.15
C SER A 10 6.19 6.53 -5.28
N SER A 11 6.93 6.18 -6.34
CA SER A 11 7.36 4.79 -6.55
C SER A 11 8.78 4.68 -7.08
N SER A 12 9.51 3.67 -6.63
CA SER A 12 10.82 3.32 -7.17
C SER A 12 10.76 3.02 -8.68
N PRO A 13 11.83 3.31 -9.44
CA PRO A 13 11.81 3.20 -10.90
C PRO A 13 11.57 1.77 -11.41
N ASP A 14 12.02 0.77 -10.65
CA ASP A 14 11.93 -0.67 -10.96
C ASP A 14 10.52 -1.27 -10.81
N LEU A 15 9.54 -0.49 -10.33
CA LEU A 15 8.21 -0.96 -9.95
C LEU A 15 7.14 -0.76 -11.04
N ALA A 16 7.48 -0.98 -12.31
CA ALA A 16 6.50 -0.81 -13.39
C ALA A 16 5.27 -1.74 -13.27
N PRO A 17 5.41 -3.05 -12.98
CA PRO A 17 4.25 -3.93 -12.77
C PRO A 17 3.40 -3.53 -11.57
N GLU A 18 4.04 -3.07 -10.49
CA GLU A 18 3.36 -2.59 -9.29
C GLU A 18 2.58 -1.31 -9.59
N ARG A 19 3.13 -0.36 -10.35
CA ARG A 19 2.38 0.85 -10.75
C ARG A 19 1.11 0.51 -11.53
N GLU A 20 1.17 -0.47 -12.42
CA GLU A 20 -0.01 -0.97 -13.13
C GLU A 20 -1.03 -1.57 -12.17
N ALA A 21 -0.56 -2.39 -11.22
CA ALA A 21 -1.42 -2.99 -10.20
C ALA A 21 -2.09 -1.93 -9.29
N LEU A 22 -1.38 -0.83 -8.97
CA LEU A 22 -1.93 0.31 -8.24
C LEU A 22 -3.00 1.05 -9.06
N GLY A 23 -2.79 1.23 -10.37
CA GLY A 23 -3.80 1.80 -11.25
C GLY A 23 -5.09 0.99 -11.25
N GLN A 24 -4.97 -0.34 -11.29
CA GLN A 24 -6.11 -1.26 -11.18
C GLN A 24 -6.78 -1.18 -9.80
N ALA A 25 -6.00 -1.15 -8.72
CA ALA A 25 -6.52 -1.01 -7.36
C ALA A 25 -7.42 0.23 -7.22
N VAL A 26 -6.99 1.37 -7.77
CA VAL A 26 -7.76 2.61 -7.71
C VAL A 26 -8.99 2.55 -8.61
N ALA A 27 -8.88 1.98 -9.81
CA ALA A 27 -9.99 1.86 -10.75
C ALA A 27 -11.12 0.93 -10.26
N GLU A 28 -10.81 -0.02 -9.38
CA GLU A 28 -11.77 -0.97 -8.81
C GLU A 28 -12.50 -0.44 -7.56
N LEU A 29 -12.10 0.72 -7.03
CA LEU A 29 -12.76 1.28 -5.84
C LEU A 29 -14.16 1.82 -6.18
N PRO A 30 -15.19 1.44 -5.39
CA PRO A 30 -16.59 1.81 -5.66
C PRO A 30 -16.89 3.24 -5.18
N VAL A 31 -16.29 4.24 -5.85
CA VAL A 31 -16.50 5.67 -5.55
C VAL A 31 -16.88 6.46 -6.80
N SER A 32 -17.91 7.29 -6.69
CA SER A 32 -18.52 8.06 -7.77
C SER A 32 -17.83 9.39 -8.05
N VAL A 33 -17.16 9.97 -7.04
CA VAL A 33 -16.44 11.25 -7.16
C VAL A 33 -15.21 11.18 -8.06
N GLY A 34 -14.73 9.97 -8.37
CA GLY A 34 -13.58 9.71 -9.22
C GLY A 34 -12.23 10.06 -8.56
N TRP A 35 -11.17 9.81 -9.32
CA TRP A 35 -9.78 9.95 -8.87
C TRP A 35 -8.97 10.87 -9.79
N GLU A 36 -8.12 11.69 -9.19
CA GLU A 36 -7.03 12.39 -9.86
C GLU A 36 -5.72 11.80 -9.34
N ILE A 37 -5.02 11.04 -10.18
CA ILE A 37 -3.82 10.28 -9.79
C ILE A 37 -2.60 10.88 -10.50
N LYS A 38 -1.56 11.20 -9.74
CA LYS A 38 -0.24 11.53 -10.28
C LYS A 38 0.82 10.60 -9.69
N HIS A 39 1.86 10.34 -10.47
CA HIS A 39 2.96 9.46 -10.09
C HIS A 39 4.28 10.24 -10.02
N THR A 40 5.31 9.64 -9.41
CA THR A 40 6.70 10.08 -9.57
C THR A 40 7.00 10.33 -11.06
N PRO A 41 7.52 11.51 -11.43
CA PRO A 41 7.75 11.86 -12.82
C PRO A 41 8.79 10.96 -13.45
N ARG A 42 8.63 10.75 -14.75
CA ARG A 42 9.69 10.21 -15.60
C ARG A 42 10.75 11.30 -15.84
N PRO A 43 11.99 10.91 -16.16
CA PRO A 43 13.02 11.87 -16.54
C PRO A 43 12.53 12.79 -17.67
N GLY A 44 12.56 14.11 -17.44
CA GLY A 44 12.11 15.12 -18.40
C GLY A 44 10.71 15.68 -18.18
N GLU A 45 9.93 15.13 -17.25
CA GLU A 45 8.63 15.70 -16.83
C GLU A 45 8.81 16.83 -15.79
N ASP A 46 7.86 17.76 -15.73
CA ASP A 46 7.94 18.94 -14.85
C ASP A 46 7.75 18.56 -13.36
N ALA A 47 8.88 18.53 -12.64
CA ALA A 47 8.90 18.20 -11.23
C ALA A 47 8.23 19.27 -10.33
N LEU A 48 8.14 20.54 -10.75
CA LEU A 48 7.58 21.61 -9.91
C LEU A 48 6.06 21.51 -9.82
N GLU A 49 5.39 21.23 -10.94
CA GLU A 49 3.94 21.01 -10.96
C GLU A 49 3.56 19.80 -10.08
N LEU A 50 4.40 18.76 -10.09
CA LEU A 50 4.17 17.55 -9.30
C LEU A 50 4.35 17.76 -7.81
N LEU A 51 5.35 18.54 -7.38
CA LEU A 51 5.49 18.90 -5.97
C LEU A 51 4.29 19.74 -5.47
N THR A 52 3.77 20.63 -6.32
CA THR A 52 2.52 21.36 -6.03
C THR A 52 1.33 20.41 -5.90
N PHE A 53 1.30 19.32 -6.68
CA PHE A 53 0.28 18.29 -6.53
C PHE A 53 0.44 17.51 -5.22
N VAL A 54 1.67 17.16 -4.82
CA VAL A 54 1.94 16.50 -3.52
C VAL A 54 1.38 17.32 -2.36
N GLU A 55 1.53 18.65 -2.38
CA GLU A 55 0.94 19.53 -1.37
C GLU A 55 -0.60 19.50 -1.34
N ARG A 56 -1.23 19.22 -2.48
CA ARG A 56 -2.69 19.31 -2.66
C ARG A 56 -3.39 17.95 -2.67
N CYS A 57 -2.64 16.85 -2.66
CA CYS A 57 -3.21 15.52 -2.63
C CYS A 57 -3.91 15.24 -1.30
N ASP A 58 -4.91 14.37 -1.33
CA ASP A 58 -5.62 13.87 -0.16
C ASP A 58 -4.83 12.73 0.49
N LEU A 59 -4.32 11.85 -0.37
CA LEU A 59 -3.60 10.64 -0.01
C LEU A 59 -2.23 10.63 -0.69
N TYR A 60 -1.22 10.23 0.07
CA TYR A 60 0.13 10.01 -0.43
C TYR A 60 0.52 8.54 -0.23
N LEU A 61 0.78 7.85 -1.33
CA LEU A 61 1.22 6.46 -1.34
C LEU A 61 2.70 6.42 -1.74
N VAL A 62 3.55 5.86 -0.90
CA VAL A 62 4.94 5.53 -1.26
C VAL A 62 5.10 4.02 -1.44
N VAL A 63 5.74 3.61 -2.53
CA VAL A 63 6.09 2.22 -2.80
C VAL A 63 7.58 2.12 -3.09
N LEU A 64 8.31 1.52 -2.14
CA LEU A 64 9.75 1.36 -2.20
C LEU A 64 10.12 0.00 -2.81
N GLY A 65 10.83 0.04 -3.94
CA GLY A 65 11.45 -1.09 -4.62
C GLY A 65 12.92 -1.27 -4.20
N ALA A 66 13.78 -1.63 -5.14
CA ALA A 66 15.19 -1.85 -4.83
C ALA A 66 15.95 -0.56 -4.49
N ASP A 67 15.54 0.58 -5.03
CA ASP A 67 16.23 1.85 -4.84
C ASP A 67 15.29 3.00 -4.45
N PHE A 68 15.82 3.96 -3.69
CA PHE A 68 15.15 5.22 -3.38
C PHE A 68 15.80 6.33 -4.22
N ALA A 69 15.28 6.48 -5.44
CA ALA A 69 15.86 7.34 -6.46
C ALA A 69 15.22 8.73 -6.48
N ALA A 70 15.94 9.71 -7.02
CA ALA A 70 15.34 11.00 -7.31
C ALA A 70 14.21 10.83 -8.36
N PRO A 71 13.11 11.58 -8.25
CA PRO A 71 12.86 12.67 -7.29
C PRO A 71 12.11 12.25 -6.01
N MET A 72 12.00 10.95 -5.68
CA MET A 72 11.21 10.47 -4.53
C MET A 72 11.59 11.14 -3.21
N GLY A 73 12.87 11.47 -3.00
CA GLY A 73 13.32 12.19 -1.81
C GLY A 73 12.74 13.61 -1.65
N LEU A 74 12.41 14.28 -2.75
CA LEU A 74 11.72 15.58 -2.70
C LEU A 74 10.23 15.38 -2.39
N GLU A 75 9.59 14.44 -3.08
CA GLU A 75 8.18 14.08 -2.89
C GLU A 75 7.90 13.67 -1.45
N TRP A 76 8.76 12.81 -0.89
CA TRP A 76 8.68 12.33 0.48
C TRP A 76 8.72 13.45 1.51
N ARG A 77 9.72 14.34 1.39
CA ARG A 77 9.86 15.48 2.32
C ARG A 77 8.68 16.43 2.21
N GLN A 78 8.18 16.66 1.00
CA GLN A 78 7.02 17.51 0.76
C GLN A 78 5.75 16.92 1.41
N ALA A 79 5.52 15.62 1.24
CA ALA A 79 4.38 14.93 1.83
C ALA A 79 4.43 14.91 3.36
N GLN A 80 5.60 14.66 3.94
CA GLN A 80 5.81 14.73 5.38
C GLN A 80 5.58 16.14 5.92
N GLY A 81 6.17 17.16 5.29
CA GLY A 81 6.01 18.55 5.69
C GLY A 81 4.57 19.05 5.63
N ALA A 82 3.77 18.50 4.72
CA ALA A 82 2.34 18.81 4.59
C ALA A 82 1.43 17.91 5.44
N GLY A 83 1.98 17.00 6.26
CA GLY A 83 1.21 16.14 7.16
C GLY A 83 0.23 15.20 6.43
N LYS A 84 0.60 14.72 5.23
CA LYS A 84 -0.30 13.91 4.40
C LYS A 84 -0.62 12.56 5.01
N ALA A 85 -1.83 12.08 4.72
CA ALA A 85 -2.21 10.70 5.00
C ALA A 85 -1.31 9.77 4.17
N LEU A 86 -0.42 9.06 4.87
CA LEU A 86 0.67 8.32 4.26
C LEU A 86 0.38 6.82 4.29
N LEU A 87 0.39 6.21 3.12
CA LEU A 87 0.40 4.77 2.95
C LEU A 87 1.80 4.36 2.47
N ALA A 88 2.50 3.53 3.23
CA ALA A 88 3.90 3.19 2.94
C ALA A 88 4.08 1.69 2.73
N TYR A 89 4.56 1.32 1.55
CA TYR A 89 4.77 -0.07 1.15
C TYR A 89 6.20 -0.30 0.74
N ARG A 90 6.77 -1.45 1.13
CA ARG A 90 8.12 -1.87 0.71
C ARG A 90 8.09 -3.26 0.11
N LYS A 91 8.69 -3.40 -1.08
CA LYS A 91 8.87 -4.69 -1.72
C LYS A 91 9.99 -5.44 -1.04
N ARG A 92 9.82 -6.73 -0.78
CA ARG A 92 10.88 -7.58 -0.23
C ARG A 92 11.96 -7.87 -1.28
N VAL A 93 12.99 -7.04 -1.32
CA VAL A 93 14.13 -7.14 -2.24
C VAL A 93 15.44 -6.74 -1.56
N LEU A 94 16.57 -6.89 -2.26
CA LEU A 94 17.84 -6.31 -1.82
C LEU A 94 17.84 -4.80 -2.08
N TYR A 95 17.91 -4.02 -1.00
CA TYR A 95 17.87 -2.56 -1.05
C TYR A 95 19.23 -1.93 -1.32
N SER A 96 19.24 -0.87 -2.12
CA SER A 96 20.36 0.04 -2.26
C SER A 96 20.70 0.74 -0.93
N PRO A 97 21.90 1.32 -0.78
CA PRO A 97 22.24 2.13 0.39
C PRO A 97 21.25 3.28 0.64
N SER A 98 20.76 3.92 -0.42
CA SER A 98 19.78 5.02 -0.35
C SER A 98 18.44 4.55 0.21
N ALA A 99 17.93 3.42 -0.29
CA ALA A 99 16.70 2.81 0.21
C ALA A 99 16.83 2.36 1.67
N GLN A 100 17.96 1.75 2.05
CA GLN A 100 18.20 1.39 3.44
C GLN A 100 18.31 2.61 4.37
N ALA A 101 18.89 3.72 3.89
CA ALA A 101 18.95 4.95 4.66
C ALA A 101 17.56 5.50 4.95
N LEU A 102 16.68 5.55 3.94
CA LEU A 102 15.27 5.92 4.12
C LEU A 102 14.59 5.05 5.17
N LEU A 103 14.65 3.72 5.01
CA LEU A 103 13.99 2.77 5.90
C LEU A 103 14.44 2.88 7.36
N ARG A 104 15.72 3.21 7.61
CA ARG A 104 16.24 3.40 8.97
C ARG A 104 15.86 4.75 9.59
N GLN A 105 15.65 5.77 8.77
CA GLN A 105 15.43 7.14 9.22
C GLN A 105 13.95 7.52 9.26
N SER A 106 13.08 6.76 8.61
CA SER A 106 11.64 7.02 8.59
C SER A 106 10.95 6.43 9.81
N ASP A 107 10.10 7.21 10.47
CA ASP A 107 9.25 6.75 11.59
C ASP A 107 7.88 6.19 11.12
N VAL A 108 7.76 5.86 9.83
CA VAL A 108 6.48 5.38 9.26
C VAL A 108 6.37 3.87 9.36
N ALA A 109 5.14 3.37 9.50
CA ALA A 109 4.87 1.95 9.41
C ALA A 109 4.92 1.51 7.94
N TRP A 110 5.93 0.71 7.59
CA TRP A 110 6.06 0.12 6.25
C TRP A 110 5.36 -1.23 6.19
N THR A 111 4.39 -1.36 5.30
CA THR A 111 3.77 -2.65 4.96
C THR A 111 4.61 -3.39 3.93
N GLU A 112 4.90 -4.65 4.18
CA GLU A 112 5.70 -5.49 3.27
C GLU A 112 4.82 -6.17 2.22
N PHE A 113 5.35 -6.28 1.01
CA PHE A 113 4.77 -7.10 -0.06
C PHE A 113 5.85 -7.78 -0.89
N GLN A 114 5.48 -8.84 -1.60
CA GLN A 114 6.38 -9.65 -2.44
C GLN A 114 5.98 -9.63 -3.91
N SER A 115 4.70 -9.39 -4.23
CA SER A 115 4.17 -9.41 -5.59
C SER A 115 3.27 -8.21 -5.92
N PRO A 116 3.09 -7.86 -7.21
CA PRO A 116 2.13 -6.82 -7.62
C PRO A 116 0.69 -7.13 -7.19
N GLN A 117 0.29 -8.41 -7.20
CA GLN A 117 -1.05 -8.85 -6.79
C GLN A 117 -1.28 -8.63 -5.29
N GLU A 118 -0.28 -8.98 -4.47
CA GLU A 118 -0.32 -8.73 -3.04
C GLU A 118 -0.38 -7.23 -2.74
N LEU A 119 0.44 -6.43 -3.43
CA LEU A 119 0.38 -4.97 -3.30
C LEU A 119 -1.00 -4.43 -3.67
N LYS A 120 -1.60 -4.91 -4.76
CA LYS A 120 -2.94 -4.50 -5.21
C LYS A 120 -3.96 -4.74 -4.09
N VAL A 121 -4.01 -5.96 -3.55
CA VAL A 121 -4.96 -6.32 -2.48
C VAL A 121 -4.78 -5.42 -1.26
N GLN A 122 -3.55 -5.30 -0.75
CA GLN A 122 -3.27 -4.49 0.43
C GLN A 122 -3.62 -3.00 0.20
N VAL A 123 -3.26 -2.45 -0.97
CA VAL A 123 -3.53 -1.04 -1.30
C VAL A 123 -5.01 -0.78 -1.52
N THR A 124 -5.75 -1.67 -2.20
CA THR A 124 -7.20 -1.52 -2.37
C THR A 124 -7.89 -1.40 -1.01
N ARG A 125 -7.53 -2.25 -0.05
CA ARG A 125 -8.08 -2.22 1.31
C ARG A 125 -7.69 -0.94 2.05
N ALA A 126 -6.42 -0.56 2.02
CA ALA A 126 -5.93 0.64 2.68
C ALA A 126 -6.55 1.92 2.10
N LEU A 127 -6.74 2.00 0.78
CA LEU A 127 -7.43 3.10 0.14
C LEU A 127 -8.91 3.12 0.52
N ALA A 128 -9.59 1.97 0.54
CA ALA A 128 -10.98 1.90 0.97
C ALA A 128 -11.16 2.42 2.40
N GLN A 129 -10.30 1.98 3.33
CA GLN A 129 -10.28 2.49 4.70
C GLN A 129 -10.00 4.00 4.75
N ALA A 130 -8.98 4.47 4.03
CA ALA A 130 -8.62 5.89 4.03
C ALA A 130 -9.72 6.79 3.44
N VAL A 131 -10.52 6.28 2.51
CA VAL A 131 -11.69 6.96 1.96
C VAL A 131 -12.85 6.97 2.96
N LEU A 132 -13.12 5.84 3.62
CA LEU A 132 -14.13 5.74 4.68
C LEU A 132 -13.85 6.70 5.85
N ASP A 133 -12.60 6.77 6.31
CA ASP A 133 -12.16 7.67 7.38
C ASP A 133 -12.45 9.16 7.08
N ARG A 134 -12.64 9.48 5.80
CA ARG A 134 -12.87 10.84 5.28
C ARG A 134 -14.19 10.93 4.51
N GLY A 135 -15.15 10.04 4.80
CA GLY A 135 -16.38 9.91 4.02
C GLY A 135 -17.17 11.22 3.88
N GLU A 136 -17.23 12.03 4.94
CA GLU A 136 -17.87 13.36 4.90
C GLU A 136 -17.18 14.33 3.94
N GLN A 137 -15.84 14.30 3.90
CA GLN A 137 -15.04 15.16 3.01
C GLN A 137 -15.29 14.83 1.53
N PHE A 138 -15.47 13.54 1.23
CA PHE A 138 -15.68 13.06 -0.14
C PHE A 138 -17.16 12.99 -0.52
N GLY A 139 -18.08 13.19 0.42
CA GLY A 139 -19.51 13.14 0.16
C GLY A 139 -19.98 11.75 -0.24
N LEU A 140 -19.44 10.71 0.42
CA LEU A 140 -19.80 9.32 0.13
C LEU A 140 -21.30 9.07 0.39
N HIS A 141 -21.93 8.38 -0.55
CA HIS A 141 -23.26 7.84 -0.43
C HIS A 141 -23.26 6.53 0.38
N LEU A 142 -24.42 6.15 0.92
CA LEU A 142 -24.55 4.98 1.79
C LEU A 142 -24.13 3.68 1.10
N ASP A 143 -24.50 3.51 -0.16
CA ASP A 143 -24.13 2.36 -1.00
C ASP A 143 -22.61 2.27 -1.23
N GLU A 144 -21.95 3.41 -1.42
CA GLU A 144 -20.48 3.47 -1.52
C GLU A 144 -19.82 3.09 -0.19
N VAL A 145 -20.36 3.60 0.93
CA VAL A 145 -19.86 3.26 2.27
C VAL A 145 -19.99 1.76 2.53
N GLU A 146 -21.14 1.15 2.22
CA GLU A 146 -21.36 -0.29 2.37
C GLU A 146 -20.40 -1.11 1.50
N ALA A 147 -20.20 -0.71 0.23
CA ALA A 147 -19.29 -1.40 -0.68
C ALA A 147 -17.82 -1.29 -0.23
N LEU A 148 -17.38 -0.12 0.24
CA LEU A 148 -16.04 0.08 0.79
C LEU A 148 -15.82 -0.72 2.07
N LEU A 149 -16.82 -0.78 2.97
CA LEU A 149 -16.74 -1.61 4.19
C LEU A 149 -16.63 -3.10 3.86
N ALA A 150 -17.29 -3.58 2.80
CA ALA A 150 -17.16 -4.96 2.35
C ALA A 150 -15.72 -5.28 1.88
N LEU A 151 -15.07 -4.34 1.17
CA LEU A 151 -13.68 -4.50 0.74
C LEU A 151 -12.70 -4.59 1.92
N VAL A 152 -12.92 -3.79 2.97
CA VAL A 152 -12.09 -3.82 4.19
C VAL A 152 -12.26 -5.14 4.94
N LYS A 153 -13.50 -5.64 5.07
CA LYS A 153 -13.80 -6.87 5.83
C LYS A 153 -13.32 -8.16 5.19
N ALA A 154 -13.18 -8.21 3.86
CA ALA A 154 -12.75 -9.42 3.15
C ALA A 154 -11.37 -9.95 3.59
N GLU A 155 -10.54 -9.16 4.29
CA GLU A 155 -9.26 -9.59 4.86
C GLU A 155 -9.41 -10.35 6.19
N GLU A 156 -10.30 -9.87 7.07
CA GLU A 156 -10.50 -10.47 8.38
C GLU A 156 -10.92 -11.94 8.25
N GLU A 157 -11.65 -12.29 7.19
CA GLU A 157 -12.08 -13.66 6.91
C GLU A 157 -10.98 -14.53 6.27
N GLU A 158 -10.03 -13.94 5.52
CA GLU A 158 -8.88 -14.65 4.94
C GLU A 158 -7.75 -14.89 5.96
N GLU A 159 -7.60 -14.01 6.97
CA GLU A 159 -6.61 -14.14 8.04
C GLU A 159 -7.01 -15.14 9.15
N ILE A 160 -8.28 -15.54 9.25
CA ILE A 160 -8.70 -16.62 10.16
C ILE A 160 -8.12 -17.93 9.63
N PRO A 161 -7.12 -18.54 10.29
CA PRO A 161 -6.57 -19.79 9.82
C PRO A 161 -7.67 -20.85 9.94
N THR A 162 -8.10 -21.40 8.82
CA THR A 162 -8.81 -22.68 8.85
C THR A 162 -7.84 -23.67 9.49
N GLU A 163 -8.23 -24.28 10.61
CA GLU A 163 -7.36 -25.12 11.44
C GLU A 163 -6.44 -26.04 10.60
N PRO A 164 -5.13 -26.14 10.91
CA PRO A 164 -4.25 -27.02 10.16
C PRO A 164 -4.69 -28.46 10.36
N ASP A 165 -5.17 -29.09 9.28
CA ASP A 165 -5.46 -30.52 9.21
C ASP A 165 -4.28 -31.30 9.79
N ARG A 166 -4.60 -32.13 10.80
CA ARG A 166 -3.68 -33.00 11.50
C ARG A 166 -3.12 -34.01 10.51
N ARG A 167 -1.94 -33.75 9.96
CA ARG A 167 -1.04 -34.78 9.42
C ARG A 167 0.41 -34.29 9.39
N ARG A 168 1.02 -34.19 10.58
CA ARG A 168 2.49 -34.13 10.71
C ARG A 168 3.05 -35.55 10.67
N GLY A 169 3.52 -35.95 9.48
CA GLY A 169 4.41 -37.08 9.30
C GLY A 169 5.74 -36.84 10.03
N ALA A 170 6.18 -37.86 10.74
CA ALA A 170 7.32 -37.85 11.65
C ALA A 170 8.66 -37.62 10.93
N GLY A 171 9.46 -36.71 11.46
CA GLY A 171 10.79 -36.43 10.95
C GLY A 171 11.73 -35.85 12.00
N ARG A 172 11.66 -36.32 13.25
CA ARG A 172 12.73 -36.25 14.27
C ARG A 172 12.28 -36.90 15.59
N GLY A 173 12.74 -38.13 15.78
CA GLY A 173 13.00 -38.82 17.05
C GLY A 173 11.98 -38.73 18.18
N ALA A 174 11.34 -39.86 18.49
CA ALA A 174 10.75 -40.09 19.81
C ALA A 174 11.13 -41.50 20.30
N VAL A 175 11.61 -41.56 21.54
CA VAL A 175 12.02 -42.78 22.27
C VAL A 175 10.77 -43.43 22.86
N ILE A 176 10.60 -44.73 22.67
CA ILE A 176 9.53 -45.52 23.30
C ILE A 176 10.18 -46.40 24.39
N LEU A 177 9.78 -46.18 25.64
CA LEU A 177 10.16 -47.02 26.78
C LEU A 177 9.14 -48.17 26.93
N GLY A 178 9.63 -49.41 26.88
CA GLY A 178 8.83 -50.58 27.23
C GLY A 178 8.75 -50.74 28.74
N ARG A 179 7.54 -50.91 29.28
CA ARG A 179 7.34 -51.57 30.58
C ARG A 179 6.83 -52.97 30.33
N GLY A 180 7.62 -53.94 30.76
CA GLY A 180 7.24 -55.35 30.76
C GLY A 180 6.16 -55.64 31.79
N ALA A 181 5.31 -56.59 31.42
CA ALA A 181 4.81 -57.68 32.24
C ALA A 181 4.50 -58.83 31.28
#